data_AF-G7W599-F1
#
_entry.id   AF-G7W599-F1
#
_cell.length_a   1.000
_cell.length_b   1.000
_cell.length_c   1.000
_cell.angle_alpha   90.00
_cell.angle_beta   90.00
_cell.angle_gamma   90.00
#
_symmetry.space_group_name_H-M   'P 1'
#
loop_
_entity.id
_entity.type
_entity.pdbx_description
1 polymer ?
#
loop_
_entity_poly.entity_id
_entity_poly.type
_entity_poly.pdbx_seq_one_letter_code
_entity_poly.pdbx_strand_id
1 'polypeptide(L)'
;MIDGNPLKVLLYFDGSEHSLSAAVYTANLFNRIPNMNLTIVHVQENVEGAKLENDNLMEIWSSDPITDWQINLLNRIDLKKRGEYSKIIARTNEILFETGLDVKQQVIFANPNIPDIVEAIINYGEKKEFELIIMGTRGPSSLKGLMYGSLAHSVLNKSDIPVLLIKKLPQEFVDRFCSAPSGRSTRAKGRRDHLYRVRSI
;
A
#
# COMPACT_ATOMS: atom_id res chain seq x y z
N MET A 1 -9.10 12.62 23.25
CA MET A 1 -9.90 12.70 22.02
C MET A 1 -8.93 13.09 20.93
N ILE A 2 -8.77 12.28 19.88
CA ILE A 2 -8.03 12.69 18.69
C ILE A 2 -9.14 13.06 17.70
N ASP A 3 -9.60 14.30 17.82
CA ASP A 3 -10.57 14.91 16.90
C ASP A 3 -9.79 15.48 15.71
N GLY A 4 -9.18 14.59 14.92
CA GLY A 4 -8.52 14.94 13.67
C GLY A 4 -9.07 14.05 12.57
N ASN A 5 -9.36 14.63 11.40
CA ASN A 5 -9.70 13.86 10.22
C ASN A 5 -8.65 12.76 9.98
N PRO A 6 -9.06 11.56 9.55
CA PRO A 6 -8.11 10.48 9.29
C PRO A 6 -7.15 10.90 8.18
N LEU A 7 -5.85 10.63 8.35
CA LEU A 7 -4.83 10.91 7.34
C LEU A 7 -5.08 10.00 6.14
N LYS A 8 -5.48 10.56 5.00
CA LYS A 8 -5.77 9.79 3.79
C LYS A 8 -4.50 9.54 3.00
N VAL A 9 -4.09 8.27 2.93
CA VAL A 9 -2.84 7.85 2.28
C VAL A 9 -3.12 6.95 1.08
N LEU A 10 -2.51 7.26 -0.05
CA LEU A 10 -2.57 6.48 -1.28
C LEU A 10 -1.24 5.72 -1.48
N LEU A 11 -1.28 4.39 -1.49
CA LEU A 11 -0.13 3.55 -1.81
C LEU A 11 -0.24 3.04 -3.24
N TYR A 12 0.72 3.37 -4.10
CA TYR A 12 0.81 2.76 -5.43
C TYR A 12 1.49 1.38 -5.36
N PHE A 13 0.86 0.37 -5.97
CA PHE A 13 1.37 -0.99 -6.02
C PHE A 13 1.20 -1.63 -7.39
N ASP A 14 2.31 -2.01 -8.04
CA ASP A 14 2.34 -2.64 -9.37
C ASP A 14 2.88 -4.08 -9.35
N GLY A 15 3.18 -4.60 -8.16
CA GLY A 15 3.82 -5.90 -7.98
C GLY A 15 5.31 -5.90 -8.31
N SER A 16 6.00 -4.76 -8.41
CA SER A 16 7.46 -4.74 -8.52
C SER A 16 8.14 -4.89 -7.15
N GLU A 17 9.44 -5.21 -7.14
CA GLU A 17 10.23 -5.27 -5.87
C GLU A 17 10.21 -3.93 -5.10
N HIS A 18 10.13 -2.82 -5.84
CA HIS A 18 10.16 -1.48 -5.28
C HIS A 18 8.79 -1.12 -4.69
N SER A 19 7.70 -1.49 -5.36
CA SER A 19 6.36 -1.33 -4.79
C SER A 19 6.14 -2.23 -3.57
N LEU A 20 6.76 -3.43 -3.54
CA LEU A 20 6.79 -4.27 -2.34
C LEU A 20 7.53 -3.60 -1.18
N SER A 21 8.67 -2.96 -1.44
CA SER A 21 9.37 -2.16 -0.43
C SER A 21 8.47 -1.05 0.13
N ALA A 22 7.72 -0.36 -0.73
CA ALA A 22 6.75 0.65 -0.31
C ALA A 22 5.61 0.06 0.52
N ALA A 23 5.07 -1.10 0.14
CA ALA A 23 4.01 -1.78 0.88
C ALA A 23 4.47 -2.22 2.29
N VAL A 24 5.66 -2.81 2.39
CA VAL A 24 6.27 -3.22 3.68
C VAL A 24 6.48 -2.02 4.59
N TYR A 25 7.03 -0.92 4.04
CA TYR A 25 7.22 0.30 4.82
C TYR A 25 5.88 0.90 5.26
N THR A 26 4.88 0.91 4.37
CA THR A 26 3.52 1.40 4.66
C THR A 26 2.86 0.59 5.76
N ALA A 27 2.95 -0.74 5.73
CA ALA A 27 2.45 -1.60 6.79
C ALA A 27 3.13 -1.29 8.14
N ASN A 28 4.44 -1.02 8.14
CA ASN A 28 5.14 -0.58 9.35
C ASN A 28 4.67 0.82 9.85
N LEU A 29 4.36 1.76 8.95
CA LEU A 29 3.78 3.06 9.31
C LEU A 29 2.36 2.92 9.86
N PHE A 30 1.55 2.07 9.24
CA PHE A 30 0.15 1.85 9.57
C PHE A 30 -0.05 1.33 11.00
N ASN A 31 0.91 0.53 11.48
CA ASN A 31 0.99 0.11 12.88
C ASN A 31 1.31 1.25 13.85
N ARG A 32 1.97 2.32 13.39
CA ARG A 32 2.46 3.45 14.21
C ARG A 32 1.53 4.67 14.15
N ILE A 33 0.74 4.80 13.09
CA ILE A 33 -0.16 5.94 12.84
C ILE A 33 -1.61 5.44 12.98
N PRO A 34 -2.25 5.63 14.14
CA PRO A 34 -3.55 5.01 14.44
C PRO A 34 -4.72 5.52 13.61
N ASN A 35 -4.62 6.73 13.04
CA ASN A 35 -5.66 7.42 12.26
C ASN A 35 -5.37 7.44 10.75
N MET A 36 -4.49 6.57 10.24
CA MET A 36 -4.25 6.45 8.81
C MET A 36 -5.40 5.71 8.13
N ASN A 37 -5.97 6.29 7.07
CA ASN A 37 -6.86 5.61 6.13
C ASN A 37 -6.06 5.30 4.87
N LEU A 38 -5.85 4.02 4.60
CA LEU A 38 -4.97 3.59 3.52
C LEU A 38 -5.80 3.11 2.33
N THR A 39 -5.52 3.67 1.15
CA THR A 39 -5.99 3.11 -0.12
C THR A 39 -4.80 2.60 -0.91
N ILE A 40 -4.83 1.33 -1.30
CA ILE A 40 -3.85 0.73 -2.19
C ILE A 40 -4.39 0.83 -3.61
N VAL A 41 -3.62 1.42 -4.51
CA VAL A 41 -3.99 1.59 -5.90
C VAL A 41 -3.09 0.80 -6.83
N HIS A 42 -3.72 0.09 -7.77
CA HIS A 42 -3.07 -0.59 -8.88
C HIS A 42 -3.59 0.01 -10.19
N VAL A 43 -2.69 0.26 -11.15
CA VAL A 43 -3.08 0.78 -12.48
C VAL A 43 -2.93 -0.34 -13.49
N GLN A 44 -4.00 -0.65 -14.21
CA GLN A 44 -4.00 -1.61 -15.33
C GLN A 44 -4.16 -0.86 -16.65
N GLU A 45 -3.30 -1.18 -17.61
CA GLU A 45 -3.47 -0.77 -19.01
C GLU A 45 -4.62 -1.59 -19.61
N ASN A 46 -5.63 -0.91 -20.13
CA ASN A 46 -6.76 -1.59 -20.76
C ASN A 46 -6.30 -2.14 -22.11
N VAL A 47 -6.24 -3.47 -22.24
CA VAL A 47 -5.99 -4.14 -23.53
C VAL A 47 -7.25 -3.95 -24.39
N GLU A 48 -7.09 -3.45 -25.61
CA GLU A 48 -8.18 -3.09 -26.53
C GLU A 48 -9.37 -4.07 -26.48
N GLY A 49 -10.54 -3.59 -26.07
CA GLY A 49 -11.77 -4.38 -26.09
C GLY A 49 -12.89 -3.94 -25.14
N ALA A 50 -12.57 -3.27 -24.03
CA ALA A 50 -13.59 -2.74 -23.13
C ALA A 50 -14.03 -1.33 -23.57
N LYS A 51 -14.95 -1.26 -24.54
CA LYS A 51 -15.76 -0.05 -24.76
C LYS A 51 -16.55 0.20 -23.47
N LEU A 52 -16.15 1.21 -22.70
CA LEU A 52 -16.91 1.68 -21.53
C LEU A 52 -17.72 2.90 -21.97
N GLU A 53 -18.99 2.69 -22.26
CA GLU A 53 -19.97 3.73 -22.62
C GLU A 53 -20.58 4.48 -21.42
N ASN A 54 -19.97 4.43 -20.22
CA ASN A 54 -20.52 5.15 -19.08
C ASN A 54 -19.43 5.85 -18.26
N ASP A 55 -19.61 7.16 -18.06
CA ASP A 55 -18.79 8.09 -17.25
C ASP A 55 -18.77 7.79 -15.74
N ASN A 56 -19.06 6.55 -15.34
CA ASN A 56 -19.00 6.10 -13.95
C ASN A 56 -17.81 5.16 -13.72
N LEU A 57 -16.62 5.74 -13.60
CA LEU A 57 -15.36 5.07 -13.17
C LEU A 57 -15.40 4.47 -11.74
N MET A 58 -16.58 4.34 -11.11
CA MET A 58 -16.74 4.02 -9.69
C MET A 58 -17.07 2.55 -9.37
N GLU A 59 -17.39 1.70 -10.34
CA GLU A 59 -17.96 0.37 -10.07
C GLU A 59 -17.36 -0.79 -10.88
N ILE A 60 -16.04 -0.97 -10.84
CA ILE A 60 -15.44 -2.25 -11.24
C ILE A 60 -14.67 -2.81 -10.04
N TRP A 61 -15.44 -3.18 -9.01
CA TRP A 61 -14.95 -3.88 -7.84
C TRP A 61 -15.06 -5.38 -8.11
N SER A 62 -14.00 -6.00 -8.64
CA SER A 62 -13.91 -7.47 -8.68
C SER A 62 -13.34 -7.99 -7.37
N SER A 63 -14.12 -8.89 -6.78
CA SER A 63 -13.84 -9.68 -5.58
C SER A 63 -12.51 -10.44 -5.70
N ASP A 64 -11.70 -10.32 -4.64
CA ASP A 64 -10.38 -10.90 -4.42
C ASP A 64 -9.25 -10.63 -5.45
N PRO A 65 -8.77 -9.37 -5.54
CA PRO A 65 -7.52 -9.05 -6.25
C PRO A 65 -6.30 -9.76 -5.64
N ILE A 66 -6.38 -10.16 -4.37
CA ILE A 66 -5.26 -10.63 -3.53
C ILE A 66 -4.55 -11.85 -4.14
N THR A 67 -5.26 -12.76 -4.81
CA THR A 67 -4.69 -14.04 -5.24
C THR A 67 -3.89 -13.94 -6.54
N ASP A 68 -4.39 -13.22 -7.53
CA ASP A 68 -3.80 -13.22 -8.88
C ASP A 68 -2.49 -12.43 -8.96
N TRP A 69 -2.39 -11.27 -8.30
CA TRP A 69 -1.15 -10.51 -8.32
C TRP A 69 -0.05 -11.16 -7.48
N GLN A 70 -0.39 -11.84 -6.39
CA GLN A 70 0.59 -12.56 -5.56
C GLN A 70 1.23 -13.70 -6.33
N ILE A 71 0.42 -14.48 -7.03
CA ILE A 71 0.89 -15.57 -7.89
C ILE A 71 1.80 -15.00 -8.98
N ASN A 72 1.36 -13.94 -9.67
CA ASN A 72 2.14 -13.29 -10.72
C ASN A 72 3.47 -12.70 -10.21
N LEU A 73 3.46 -12.08 -9.02
CA LEU A 73 4.67 -11.55 -8.39
C LEU A 73 5.64 -12.67 -8.03
N LEU A 74 5.16 -13.71 -7.34
CA LEU A 74 5.98 -14.86 -6.94
C LEU A 74 6.55 -15.62 -8.14
N ASN A 75 5.86 -15.63 -9.28
CA ASN A 75 6.35 -16.26 -10.52
C ASN A 75 7.47 -15.44 -11.20
N ARG A 76 7.54 -14.13 -10.96
CA ARG A 76 8.59 -13.25 -11.50
C ARG A 76 9.87 -13.23 -10.64
N ILE A 77 9.78 -13.72 -9.41
CA ILE A 77 10.89 -13.75 -8.46
C ILE A 77 11.68 -15.06 -8.64
N ASP A 78 13.01 -14.97 -8.57
CA ASP A 78 13.90 -16.15 -8.55
C ASP A 78 13.39 -17.18 -7.53
N LEU A 79 13.28 -18.46 -7.95
CA LEU A 79 12.83 -19.56 -7.12
C LEU A 79 13.57 -19.62 -5.78
N LYS A 80 14.85 -19.24 -5.76
CA LYS A 80 15.66 -19.17 -4.53
C LYS A 80 15.16 -18.13 -3.53
N LYS A 81 14.54 -17.05 -4.00
CA LYS A 81 14.00 -15.92 -3.20
C LYS A 81 12.51 -16.03 -2.95
N ARG A 82 11.78 -16.86 -3.70
CA ARG A 82 10.31 -16.99 -3.62
C ARG A 82 9.82 -17.29 -2.19
N GLY A 83 10.52 -18.13 -1.44
CA GLY A 83 10.17 -18.45 -0.05
C GLY A 83 10.28 -17.26 0.90
N GLU A 84 11.29 -16.41 0.71
CA GLU A 84 11.47 -15.18 1.49
C GLU A 84 10.40 -14.14 1.16
N TYR A 85 10.16 -13.89 -0.13
CA TYR A 85 9.14 -12.94 -0.58
C TYR A 85 7.73 -13.36 -0.18
N SER A 86 7.43 -14.66 -0.20
CA SER A 86 6.15 -15.18 0.28
C SER A 86 5.89 -14.81 1.74
N LYS A 87 6.91 -14.92 2.62
CA LYS A 87 6.81 -14.51 4.02
C LYS A 87 6.57 -13.01 4.17
N ILE A 88 7.27 -12.20 3.38
CA ILE A 88 7.13 -10.74 3.40
C ILE A 88 5.72 -10.33 2.97
N ILE A 89 5.20 -10.92 1.89
CA ILE A 89 3.86 -10.65 1.37
C ILE A 89 2.80 -11.08 2.39
N ALA A 90 2.90 -12.30 2.92
CA ALA A 90 1.98 -12.82 3.93
C ALA A 90 1.93 -11.89 5.15
N ARG A 91 3.10 -11.49 5.66
CA ARG A 91 3.18 -10.57 6.80
C ARG A 91 2.60 -9.18 6.50
N THR A 92 2.85 -8.67 5.29
CA THR A 92 2.32 -7.37 4.86
C THR A 92 0.79 -7.41 4.80
N ASN A 93 0.22 -8.49 4.25
CA ASN A 93 -1.23 -8.66 4.19
C ASN A 93 -1.85 -8.84 5.57
N GLU A 94 -1.23 -9.62 6.45
CA GLU A 94 -1.67 -9.77 7.85
C GLU A 94 -1.79 -8.39 8.51
N ILE A 95 -0.76 -7.54 8.38
CA ILE A 95 -0.77 -6.21 8.98
C ILE A 95 -1.82 -5.30 8.36
N LEU A 96 -1.98 -5.32 7.03
CA LEU A 96 -2.87 -4.40 6.33
C LEU A 96 -4.34 -4.82 6.42
N PHE A 97 -4.66 -6.11 6.31
CA PHE A 97 -6.03 -6.60 6.13
C PHE A 97 -6.58 -7.38 7.32
N GLU A 98 -5.76 -8.12 8.07
CA GLU A 98 -6.25 -8.98 9.17
C GLU A 98 -6.40 -8.20 10.50
N THR A 99 -5.87 -6.98 10.58
CA THR A 99 -5.90 -6.15 11.79
C THR A 99 -7.18 -5.29 11.96
N GLY A 100 -8.19 -5.46 11.09
CA GLY A 100 -9.48 -4.75 11.18
C GLY A 100 -9.38 -3.25 10.88
N LEU A 101 -8.42 -2.87 10.03
CA LEU A 101 -8.12 -1.48 9.67
C LEU A 101 -8.78 -1.13 8.33
N ASP A 102 -9.16 0.15 8.14
CA ASP A 102 -9.79 0.67 6.92
C ASP A 102 -8.75 0.74 5.78
N VAL A 103 -8.45 -0.41 5.18
CA VAL A 103 -7.65 -0.53 3.97
C VAL A 103 -8.56 -0.79 2.79
N LYS A 104 -8.57 0.16 1.84
CA LYS A 104 -9.31 0.04 0.59
C LYS A 104 -8.37 -0.40 -0.52
N GLN A 105 -8.82 -1.26 -1.42
CA GLN A 105 -8.10 -1.58 -2.65
C GLN A 105 -8.85 -0.97 -3.83
N GLN A 106 -8.13 -0.28 -4.71
CA GLN A 106 -8.70 0.33 -5.91
C GLN A 106 -7.86 -0.06 -7.13
N VAL A 107 -8.54 -0.49 -8.20
CA VAL A 107 -7.93 -0.57 -9.53
C VAL A 107 -8.32 0.68 -10.33
N ILE A 108 -7.33 1.34 -10.93
CA ILE A 108 -7.55 2.39 -11.92
C ILE A 108 -7.26 1.78 -13.29
N PHE A 109 -8.25 1.82 -14.18
CA PHE A 109 -8.05 1.44 -15.57
C PHE A 109 -7.58 2.67 -16.34
N ALA A 110 -6.38 2.61 -16.91
CA ALA A 110 -5.96 3.58 -17.90
C ALA A 110 -6.83 3.35 -19.15
N ASN A 111 -7.70 4.30 -19.46
CA ASN A 111 -8.47 4.29 -20.70
C ASN A 111 -7.75 5.18 -21.74
N PRO A 112 -8.12 5.14 -23.03
CA PRO A 112 -7.51 5.99 -24.06
C PRO A 112 -7.60 7.50 -23.78
N ASN A 113 -8.49 7.93 -22.88
CA ASN A 113 -8.69 9.32 -22.47
C ASN A 113 -7.84 9.71 -21.24
N ILE A 114 -7.15 8.76 -20.60
CA ILE A 114 -6.15 9.00 -19.55
C ILE A 114 -4.79 8.68 -20.17
N PRO A 115 -4.10 9.67 -20.75
CA PRO A 115 -2.94 9.44 -21.60
C PRO A 115 -1.69 8.98 -20.83
N ASP A 116 -1.65 9.17 -19.51
CA ASP A 116 -0.47 8.89 -18.67
C ASP A 116 -0.89 8.30 -17.31
N ILE A 117 -0.26 7.17 -16.91
CA ILE A 117 -0.42 6.54 -15.58
C ILE A 117 -0.14 7.55 -14.46
N VAL A 118 0.79 8.48 -14.70
CA VAL A 118 1.12 9.55 -13.75
C VAL A 118 -0.10 10.42 -13.46
N GLU A 119 -0.79 10.88 -14.50
CA GLU A 119 -1.99 11.71 -14.36
C GLU A 119 -3.14 10.93 -13.73
N ALA A 120 -3.26 9.63 -14.05
CA ALA A 120 -4.25 8.75 -13.44
C ALA A 120 -4.12 8.72 -11.91
N ILE A 121 -2.89 8.55 -11.41
CA ILE A 121 -2.59 8.49 -9.97
C ILE A 121 -2.83 9.86 -9.31
N ILE A 122 -2.32 10.94 -9.92
CA ILE A 122 -2.45 12.30 -9.36
C ILE A 122 -3.92 12.73 -9.32
N ASN A 123 -4.65 12.62 -10.44
CA ASN A 123 -6.06 13.02 -10.53
C ASN A 123 -6.93 12.21 -9.56
N TYR A 124 -6.65 10.91 -9.41
CA TYR A 124 -7.34 10.09 -8.41
C TYR A 124 -7.01 10.55 -6.99
N GLY A 125 -5.73 10.82 -6.73
CA GLY A 125 -5.21 11.42 -5.50
C GLY A 125 -5.99 12.68 -5.10
N GLU A 126 -6.07 13.64 -6.01
CA GLU A 126 -6.67 14.95 -5.78
C GLU A 126 -8.19 14.85 -5.64
N LYS A 127 -8.86 14.14 -6.56
CA LYS A 127 -10.33 13.95 -6.53
C LYS A 127 -10.81 13.28 -5.24
N LYS A 128 -9.98 12.39 -4.68
CA LYS A 128 -10.27 11.70 -3.44
C LYS A 128 -9.62 12.36 -2.23
N GLU A 129 -9.02 13.53 -2.38
CA GLU A 129 -8.42 14.33 -1.31
C GLU A 129 -7.45 13.50 -0.45
N PHE A 130 -6.51 12.81 -1.10
CA PHE A 130 -5.40 12.17 -0.41
C PHE A 130 -4.37 13.21 0.03
N GLU A 131 -3.77 12.99 1.20
CA GLU A 131 -2.81 13.90 1.82
C GLU A 131 -1.36 13.42 1.66
N LEU A 132 -1.18 12.17 1.24
CA LEU A 132 0.13 11.56 1.01
C LEU A 132 0.02 10.44 -0.04
N ILE A 133 0.94 10.46 -1.01
CA ILE A 133 1.17 9.36 -1.94
C ILE A 133 2.44 8.62 -1.52
N ILE A 134 2.38 7.30 -1.38
CA ILE A 134 3.55 6.44 -1.12
C ILE A 134 3.85 5.61 -2.36
N MET A 135 5.09 5.64 -2.82
CA MET A 135 5.54 4.87 -4.00
C MET A 135 6.90 4.24 -3.78
N GLY A 136 7.13 3.10 -4.43
CA GLY A 136 8.45 2.51 -4.54
C GLY A 136 9.32 3.23 -5.56
N THR A 137 10.65 3.29 -5.34
CA THR A 137 11.58 3.84 -6.34
C THR A 137 12.88 3.03 -6.46
N ARG A 138 13.41 2.99 -7.69
CA ARG A 138 14.74 2.45 -8.02
C ARG A 138 15.77 3.47 -7.55
N GLY A 139 16.50 3.16 -6.47
CA GLY A 139 17.53 4.05 -5.93
C GLY A 139 18.73 4.22 -6.88
N PRO A 140 19.61 5.21 -6.64
CA PRO A 140 20.76 5.48 -7.51
C PRO A 140 21.80 4.34 -7.54
N SER A 141 21.81 3.47 -6.54
CA SER A 141 22.77 2.36 -6.43
C SER A 141 22.48 1.17 -7.35
N SER A 142 21.26 1.05 -7.89
CA SER A 142 20.89 -0.07 -8.76
C SER A 142 21.22 0.16 -10.23
N LEU A 143 21.76 1.33 -10.61
CA LEU A 143 22.06 1.59 -12.01
C LEU A 143 23.16 2.63 -12.25
N LYS A 144 24.34 2.16 -12.67
CA LYS A 144 25.21 2.95 -13.55
C LYS A 144 24.51 3.07 -14.91
N GLY A 145 23.62 4.06 -15.08
CA GLY A 145 23.40 4.66 -16.41
C GLY A 145 21.99 4.87 -16.98
N LEU A 146 20.88 4.30 -16.50
CA LEU A 146 19.58 4.52 -17.20
C LEU A 146 18.24 4.23 -16.45
N MET A 147 17.57 5.29 -16.00
CA MET A 147 16.19 5.32 -15.44
C MET A 147 16.07 5.20 -13.91
N TYR A 148 16.19 6.36 -13.25
CA TYR A 148 15.43 6.70 -12.05
C TYR A 148 13.97 6.28 -12.27
N GLY A 149 13.32 5.63 -11.29
CA GLY A 149 11.96 5.08 -11.43
C GLY A 149 10.99 6.07 -12.07
N SER A 150 10.79 5.96 -13.37
CA SER A 150 10.24 7.02 -14.23
C SER A 150 8.86 7.45 -13.77
N LEU A 151 8.03 6.50 -13.37
CA LEU A 151 6.70 6.76 -12.82
C LEU A 151 6.77 7.52 -11.49
N ALA A 152 7.51 7.00 -10.51
CA ALA A 152 7.63 7.61 -9.18
C ALA A 152 8.26 9.01 -9.23
N HIS A 153 9.23 9.23 -10.13
CA HIS A 153 9.84 10.54 -10.33
C HIS A 153 8.90 11.52 -11.03
N SER A 154 8.17 11.06 -12.06
CA SER A 154 7.15 11.87 -12.73
C SER A 154 6.02 12.27 -11.78
N VAL A 155 5.55 11.35 -10.92
CA VAL A 155 4.55 11.66 -9.88
C VAL A 155 5.12 12.66 -8.87
N LEU A 156 6.34 12.44 -8.35
CA LEU A 156 7.00 13.37 -7.43
C LEU A 156 7.10 14.80 -8.00
N ASN A 157 7.41 14.94 -9.29
CA ASN A 157 7.60 16.26 -9.92
C ASN A 157 6.29 16.94 -10.32
N LYS A 158 5.21 16.19 -10.57
CA LYS A 158 3.93 16.72 -11.06
C LYS A 158 2.85 16.85 -9.97
N SER A 159 2.97 16.13 -8.86
CA SER A 159 1.93 16.04 -7.82
C SER A 159 1.99 17.21 -6.85
N ASP A 160 0.85 17.88 -6.63
CA ASP A 160 0.67 18.82 -5.52
C ASP A 160 0.50 18.10 -4.17
N ILE A 161 0.09 16.83 -4.20
CA ILE A 161 0.04 15.97 -3.01
C ILE A 161 1.45 15.53 -2.65
N PRO A 162 1.88 15.62 -1.36
CA PRO A 162 3.18 15.13 -0.91
C PRO A 162 3.43 13.67 -1.34
N VAL A 163 4.62 13.39 -1.85
CA VAL A 163 5.02 12.05 -2.32
C VAL A 163 6.18 11.51 -1.49
N LEU A 164 5.96 10.37 -0.81
CA LEU A 164 6.97 9.63 -0.08
C LEU A 164 7.51 8.49 -0.95
N LEU A 165 8.78 8.61 -1.34
CA LEU A 165 9.48 7.60 -2.12
C LEU A 165 10.24 6.62 -1.23
N ILE A 166 9.91 5.34 -1.36
CA ILE A 166 10.53 4.24 -0.64
C ILE A 166 11.52 3.52 -1.54
N LYS A 167 12.80 3.55 -1.16
CA LYS A 167 13.86 2.76 -1.81
C LYS A 167 13.79 1.32 -1.33
N LYS A 168 14.61 0.45 -1.96
CA LYS A 168 14.85 -0.90 -1.46
C LYS A 168 15.20 -0.86 0.03
N LEU A 169 14.44 -1.63 0.82
CA LEU A 169 14.65 -1.70 2.26
C LEU A 169 15.90 -2.54 2.57
N PRO A 170 16.71 -2.14 3.57
CA PRO A 170 17.78 -2.98 4.09
C PRO A 170 17.24 -4.32 4.60
N GLN A 171 18.03 -5.38 4.48
CA GLN A 171 17.60 -6.72 4.90
C GLN A 171 17.26 -6.74 6.40
N GLU A 172 18.04 -6.05 7.24
CA GLU A 172 17.77 -6.00 8.67
C GLU A 172 16.45 -5.29 9.04
N PHE A 173 15.93 -4.44 8.15
CA PHE A 173 14.61 -3.85 8.32
C PHE A 173 13.53 -4.90 8.03
N VAL A 174 13.67 -5.61 6.92
CA VAL A 174 12.72 -6.65 6.48
C VAL A 174 12.65 -7.80 7.49
N ASP A 175 13.80 -8.29 7.95
CA ASP A 175 13.86 -9.38 8.93
C ASP A 175 13.15 -9.00 10.23
N ARG A 176 13.35 -7.77 10.70
CA ARG A 176 12.68 -7.22 11.89
C ARG A 176 11.19 -7.06 11.69
N PHE A 177 10.76 -6.60 10.51
CA PHE A 177 9.35 -6.46 10.15
C PHE A 177 8.64 -7.83 10.17
N CYS A 178 9.27 -8.85 9.58
CA CYS A 178 8.76 -10.21 9.55
C CYS A 178 8.74 -10.88 10.93
N SER A 179 9.67 -10.54 11.81
CA SER A 179 9.81 -11.15 13.14
C SER A 179 9.03 -10.42 14.24
N ALA A 180 8.52 -9.21 13.98
CA ALA A 180 7.76 -8.44 14.97
C ALA A 180 6.44 -9.15 15.29
N PRO A 181 5.95 -9.14 16.55
CA PRO A 181 4.65 -9.72 16.89
C PRO A 181 3.50 -8.96 16.22
N SER A 182 2.45 -9.67 15.82
CA SER A 182 1.22 -9.09 15.27
C SER A 182 0.43 -8.39 16.38
N GLY A 183 0.36 -7.06 16.33
CA GLY A 183 -0.52 -6.31 17.22
C GLY A 183 -0.13 -4.85 17.34
N ARG A 184 -1.12 -3.96 17.18
CA ARG A 184 -1.06 -2.68 17.90
C ARG A 184 -0.95 -3.03 19.38
N SER A 185 0.13 -2.62 20.04
CA SER A 185 0.12 -2.52 21.49
C SER A 185 -1.18 -1.81 21.87
N THR A 186 -2.10 -2.56 22.49
CA THR A 186 -3.31 -2.03 23.06
C THR A 186 -2.86 -1.11 24.20
N ARG A 187 -2.56 0.14 23.87
CA ARG A 187 -2.30 1.17 24.85
C ARG A 187 -3.62 1.37 25.60
N ALA A 188 -3.71 0.69 26.74
CA ALA A 188 -4.72 0.77 27.79
C ALA A 188 -5.89 1.70 27.46
N LYS A 189 -6.96 1.13 26.89
CA LYS A 189 -8.30 1.70 27.05
C LYS A 189 -8.55 1.72 28.55
N GLY A 190 -8.61 2.93 29.12
CA GLY A 190 -8.63 3.17 30.55
C GLY A 190 -9.56 2.20 31.28
N ARG A 191 -8.97 1.32 32.09
CA ARG A 191 -9.66 0.70 33.22
C ARG A 191 -9.82 1.80 34.26
N ARG A 192 -10.94 2.53 34.13
CA ARG A 192 -11.60 3.11 35.29
C ARG A 192 -11.95 1.96 36.22
N ASP A 193 -11.69 2.19 37.49
CA ASP A 193 -12.03 1.31 38.60
C ASP A 193 -13.44 0.72 38.46
N HIS A 194 -13.57 -0.57 38.76
CA HIS A 194 -14.42 -0.99 39.87
C HIS A 194 -14.01 -2.40 40.31
N LEU A 195 -13.58 -2.45 41.58
CA LEU A 195 -13.53 -3.64 42.40
C LEU A 195 -14.86 -4.39 42.28
N TYR A 196 -14.80 -5.71 42.06
CA TYR A 196 -15.57 -6.65 42.88
C TYR A 196 -14.74 -7.92 43.09
N ARG A 197 -14.31 -8.07 44.34
CA ARG A 197 -13.71 -9.27 44.92
C ARG A 197 -14.85 -10.24 45.20
N VAL A 198 -14.89 -11.39 44.54
CA VAL A 198 -15.70 -12.53 44.98
C VAL A 198 -14.77 -13.57 45.59
N ARG A 199 -14.84 -13.69 46.91
CA ARG A 199 -14.42 -14.88 47.65
C ARG A 199 -15.67 -15.72 47.88
N SER A 200 -15.57 -17.01 47.58
CA SER A 200 -16.39 -18.10 48.13
C SER A 200 -15.41 -19.26 48.29
N ILE A 201 -14.87 -19.50 49.49
CA ILE A 201 -15.28 -20.53 50.47
C ILE A 201 -15.55 -21.87 49.79
#